data_AF-A0A6C0JFI3-F1
#
_entry.id   AF-A0A6C0JFI3-F1
#
_cell.length_a   1.000
_cell.length_b   1.000
_cell.length_c   1.000
_cell.angle_alpha   90.00
_cell.angle_beta   90.00
_cell.angle_gamma   90.00
#
_symmetry.space_group_name_H-M   'P 1'
#
loop_
_entity.id
_entity.type
_entity.pdbx_description
1 polymer ?
#
loop_
_entity_poly.entity_id
_entity_poly.type
_entity_poly.pdbx_seq_one_letter_code
_entity_poly.pdbx_strand_id
1 'polypeptide(L)'
;MTAIRPSDNALREKIEEDKYYEVLNVINQKYTEMETYISNLESDISSIKEFENEMKADMERGYDVGTALDTLGFQRESLEIDLDFFVHMKKVYMRKLYGDLYQYCGNIIDNALAIEDLPPNQTKEEAKVRKYAGSKPYPGDEENGVTYDMNDIYTLITTTSRNLRELADDIGSFKNRIDSAKAKEARGFSVGNLIVNLEGQQQKLTLEFTGYVVRLAKFLDQNKNFSSRCLNRIKMISTEIVTAEELQQAEEAQQQQQPAQPAQPEQPAQPSA
;
A
#
# COMPACT_ATOMS: atom_id res chain seq x y z
N MET A 1 42.78 -4.40 -0.02
CA MET A 1 41.33 -4.23 -0.32
C MET A 1 41.19 -3.03 -1.24
N THR A 2 41.10 -3.27 -2.54
CA THR A 2 40.91 -2.20 -3.51
C THR A 2 39.46 -1.76 -3.40
N ALA A 3 39.22 -0.54 -2.90
CA ALA A 3 37.89 0.04 -2.88
C ALA A 3 37.38 0.10 -4.33
N ILE A 4 36.38 -0.71 -4.64
CA ILE A 4 35.65 -0.64 -5.91
C ILE A 4 34.98 0.74 -5.89
N ARG A 5 35.56 1.70 -6.62
CA ARG A 5 34.86 2.95 -6.90
C ARG A 5 33.54 2.58 -7.55
N PRO A 6 32.40 3.19 -7.15
CA PRO A 6 31.16 3.00 -7.88
C PRO A 6 31.45 3.27 -9.35
N SER A 7 31.14 2.32 -10.24
CA SER A 7 31.22 2.61 -11.65
C SER A 7 30.19 3.71 -11.91
N ASP A 8 30.65 4.84 -12.42
CA ASP A 8 29.76 5.92 -12.81
C ASP A 8 28.91 5.36 -13.96
N ASN A 9 27.68 4.98 -13.64
CA ASN A 9 26.79 4.28 -14.53
C ASN A 9 25.45 5.01 -14.56
N ALA A 10 25.12 5.56 -15.74
CA ALA A 10 23.86 6.24 -16.02
C ALA A 10 22.61 5.41 -15.64
N LEU A 11 22.74 4.09 -15.47
CA LEU A 11 21.66 3.25 -14.95
C LEU A 11 21.33 3.53 -13.48
N ARG A 12 22.32 3.82 -12.62
CA ARG A 12 22.08 4.16 -11.21
C ARG A 12 21.23 5.42 -11.09
N GLU A 13 21.47 6.41 -11.95
CA GLU A 13 20.73 7.67 -11.98
C GLU A 13 19.25 7.50 -12.33
N LYS A 14 18.89 6.38 -12.97
CA LYS A 14 17.48 6.06 -13.26
C LYS A 14 16.73 5.58 -12.03
N ILE A 15 17.40 5.21 -10.94
CA ILE A 15 16.73 4.71 -9.73
C ILE A 15 16.16 5.90 -8.96
N GLU A 16 14.84 6.09 -9.05
CA GLU A 16 14.12 7.21 -8.44
C GLU A 16 13.78 6.93 -6.96
N GLU A 17 14.78 6.59 -6.14
CA GLU A 17 14.56 6.13 -4.76
C GLU A 17 13.79 7.14 -3.89
N ASP A 18 14.14 8.43 -3.97
CA ASP A 18 13.44 9.49 -3.23
C ASP A 18 11.95 9.54 -3.57
N LYS A 19 11.62 9.37 -4.86
CA LYS A 19 10.23 9.34 -5.33
C LYS A 19 9.50 8.08 -4.86
N TYR A 20 10.19 6.94 -4.77
CA TYR A 20 9.59 5.72 -4.22
C TYR A 20 9.17 5.94 -2.77
N TYR A 21 10.03 6.55 -1.96
CA TYR A 21 9.70 6.91 -0.58
C TYR A 21 8.61 7.97 -0.49
N GLU A 22 8.61 8.98 -1.35
CA GLU A 22 7.54 9.98 -1.40
C GLU A 22 6.17 9.31 -1.63
N VAL A 23 6.08 8.40 -2.60
CA VAL A 23 4.83 7.68 -2.88
C VAL A 23 4.43 6.78 -1.71
N LEU A 24 5.39 6.06 -1.11
CA LEU A 24 5.12 5.24 0.07
C LEU A 24 4.69 6.06 1.29
N ASN A 25 5.22 7.27 1.48
CA ASN A 25 4.79 8.18 2.54
C ASN A 25 3.33 8.59 2.34
N VAL A 26 2.91 8.88 1.11
CA VAL A 26 1.49 9.15 0.83
C VAL A 26 0.64 7.91 1.12
N ILE A 27 1.09 6.72 0.71
CA ILE A 27 0.38 5.47 1.01
C ILE A 27 0.24 5.28 2.53
N ASN A 28 1.32 5.45 3.29
CA ASN A 28 1.34 5.34 4.75
C ASN A 28 0.34 6.30 5.39
N GLN A 29 0.34 7.58 4.98
CA GLN A 29 -0.63 8.56 5.49
C GLN A 29 -2.07 8.10 5.31
N LYS A 30 -2.40 7.48 4.16
CA LYS A 30 -3.75 6.93 3.94
C LYS A 30 -4.07 5.80 4.90
N TYR A 31 -3.13 4.90 5.16
CA TYR A 31 -3.35 3.81 6.11
C TYR A 31 -3.40 4.28 7.57
N THR A 32 -2.65 5.30 7.95
CA THR A 32 -2.78 5.97 9.26
C THR A 32 -4.17 6.59 9.42
N GLU A 33 -4.69 7.22 8.37
CA GLU A 33 -6.04 7.78 8.38
C GLU A 33 -7.10 6.68 8.51
N MET A 34 -6.96 5.56 7.79
CA MET A 34 -7.84 4.39 7.96
C MET A 34 -7.81 3.85 9.40
N GLU A 35 -6.64 3.85 10.05
CA GLU A 35 -6.52 3.39 11.43
C GLU A 35 -7.31 4.27 12.41
N THR A 36 -7.38 5.57 12.14
CA THR A 36 -8.20 6.48 12.96
C THR A 36 -9.68 6.08 12.92
N TYR A 37 -10.20 5.71 11.75
CA TYR A 37 -11.57 5.21 11.63
C TYR A 37 -11.78 3.89 12.38
N ILE A 38 -10.82 2.96 12.28
CA ILE A 38 -10.86 1.68 13.00
C ILE A 38 -10.88 1.92 14.51
N SER A 39 -9.97 2.74 15.04
CA SER A 39 -9.90 3.03 16.47
C SER A 39 -11.15 3.76 16.99
N ASN A 40 -11.75 4.63 16.19
CA ASN A 40 -13.01 5.28 16.57
C ASN A 40 -14.14 4.25 16.70
N LEU A 41 -14.29 3.33 15.73
CA LEU A 41 -15.28 2.25 15.82
C LEU A 41 -15.06 1.35 17.05
N GLU A 42 -13.81 0.98 17.34
CA GLU A 42 -13.48 0.20 18.54
C GLU A 42 -13.91 0.91 19.83
N SER A 43 -13.72 2.24 19.88
CA SER A 43 -14.14 3.09 21.00
C SER A 43 -15.66 3.17 21.12
N ASP A 44 -16.36 3.37 20.00
CA ASP A 44 -17.82 3.46 19.97
C ASP A 44 -18.48 2.15 20.39
N ILE A 45 -17.99 1.02 19.86
CA ILE A 45 -18.44 -0.32 20.26
C ILE A 45 -18.21 -0.55 21.76
N SER A 46 -17.05 -0.15 22.28
CA SER A 46 -16.74 -0.28 23.71
C SER A 46 -17.70 0.56 24.57
N SER A 47 -17.98 1.79 24.15
CA SER A 47 -18.90 2.70 24.83
C SER A 47 -20.33 2.16 24.85
N ILE A 48 -20.80 1.58 23.74
CA ILE A 48 -22.13 0.94 23.68
C ILE A 48 -22.18 -0.29 24.59
N LYS A 49 -21.12 -1.11 24.63
CA LYS A 49 -21.03 -2.27 25.53
C LYS A 49 -21.11 -1.87 27.00
N GLU A 50 -20.44 -0.78 27.39
CA GLU A 50 -20.52 -0.25 28.74
C GLU A 50 -21.94 0.21 29.08
N PHE A 51 -22.57 0.98 28.18
CA PHE A 51 -23.94 1.47 28.39
C PHE A 51 -24.99 0.35 28.41
N GLU A 52 -24.85 -0.68 27.57
CA GLU A 52 -25.69 -1.88 27.63
C GLU A 52 -25.60 -2.57 29.01
N ASN A 53 -24.42 -2.61 29.62
CA ASN A 53 -24.26 -3.23 30.93
C ASN A 53 -24.95 -2.43 32.03
N GLU A 54 -24.89 -1.10 31.96
CA GLU A 54 -25.66 -0.22 32.86
C GLU A 54 -27.17 -0.42 32.69
N MET A 55 -27.65 -0.45 31.45
CA MET A 55 -29.06 -0.70 31.13
C MET A 55 -29.53 -2.09 31.59
N LYS A 56 -28.70 -3.13 31.46
CA LYS A 56 -29.01 -4.46 32.01
C LYS A 56 -29.18 -4.41 33.53
N ALA A 57 -28.34 -3.66 34.25
CA ALA A 57 -28.48 -3.46 35.69
C ALA A 57 -29.77 -2.69 36.04
N ASP A 58 -30.17 -1.72 35.22
CA ASP A 58 -31.45 -1.01 35.39
C ASP A 58 -32.67 -1.89 35.10
N MET A 59 -32.57 -2.78 34.10
CA MET A 59 -33.58 -3.80 33.84
C MET A 59 -33.78 -4.72 35.07
N GLU A 60 -32.68 -5.13 35.72
CA GLU A 60 -32.72 -5.93 36.97
C GLU A 60 -33.36 -5.17 38.14
N ARG A 61 -33.26 -3.84 38.16
CA ARG A 61 -33.94 -2.97 39.15
C ARG A 61 -35.43 -2.75 38.83
N GLY A 62 -35.91 -3.22 37.68
CA GLY A 62 -37.31 -3.13 37.25
C GLY A 62 -37.64 -1.92 36.37
N TYR A 63 -36.64 -1.23 35.82
CA TYR A 63 -36.88 -0.19 34.81
C TYR A 63 -37.21 -0.81 33.44
N ASP A 64 -38.12 -0.18 32.70
CA ASP A 64 -38.47 -0.59 31.33
C ASP A 64 -37.46 -0.03 30.32
N VAL A 65 -36.42 -0.83 30.04
CA VAL A 65 -35.32 -0.48 29.13
C VAL A 65 -35.17 -1.47 27.98
N GLY A 66 -36.12 -2.41 27.81
CA GLY A 66 -36.00 -3.51 26.85
C GLY A 66 -35.79 -3.04 25.41
N THR A 67 -36.62 -2.10 24.94
CA THR A 67 -36.49 -1.54 23.58
C THR A 67 -35.18 -0.77 23.38
N ALA A 68 -34.68 -0.10 24.42
CA ALA A 68 -33.39 0.60 24.36
C ALA A 68 -32.22 -0.39 24.27
N LEU A 69 -32.26 -1.47 25.05
CA LEU A 69 -31.29 -2.57 24.96
C LEU A 69 -31.27 -3.24 23.59
N ASP A 70 -32.44 -3.52 23.01
CA ASP A 70 -32.55 -4.11 21.67
C ASP A 70 -31.93 -3.17 20.61
N THR A 71 -32.21 -1.86 20.72
CA THR A 71 -31.70 -0.85 19.79
C THR A 71 -30.17 -0.70 19.89
N LEU A 72 -29.64 -0.63 21.11
CA LEU A 72 -28.19 -0.55 21.35
C LEU A 72 -27.47 -1.82 20.89
N GLY A 73 -28.06 -2.98 21.15
CA GLY A 73 -27.53 -4.27 20.69
C GLY A 73 -27.42 -4.33 19.17
N PHE A 74 -28.46 -3.90 18.46
CA PHE A 74 -28.42 -3.82 17.00
C PHE A 74 -27.35 -2.84 16.49
N GLN A 75 -27.23 -1.66 17.10
CA GLN A 75 -26.21 -0.68 16.73
C GLN A 75 -24.80 -1.24 16.93
N ARG A 76 -24.53 -1.87 18.08
CA ARG A 76 -23.25 -2.49 18.39
C ARG A 76 -22.89 -3.57 17.35
N GLU A 77 -23.82 -4.47 17.06
CA GLU A 77 -23.60 -5.55 16.08
C GLU A 77 -23.32 -5.00 14.69
N SER A 78 -24.01 -3.93 14.27
CA SER A 78 -23.73 -3.25 13.00
C SER A 78 -22.32 -2.66 12.95
N LEU A 79 -21.90 -1.98 14.02
CA LEU A 79 -20.55 -1.39 14.10
C LEU A 79 -19.46 -2.47 14.15
N GLU A 80 -19.70 -3.60 14.82
CA GLU A 80 -18.79 -4.75 14.86
C GLU A 80 -18.58 -5.34 13.45
N ILE A 81 -19.63 -5.43 12.63
CA ILE A 81 -19.53 -5.87 11.22
C ILE A 81 -18.64 -4.91 10.42
N ASP A 82 -18.83 -3.61 10.57
CA ASP A 82 -18.03 -2.60 9.86
C ASP A 82 -16.56 -2.61 10.31
N LEU A 83 -16.32 -2.76 11.62
CA LEU A 83 -14.98 -2.89 12.18
C LEU A 83 -14.25 -4.11 11.59
N ASP A 84 -14.89 -5.28 11.63
CA ASP A 84 -14.33 -6.53 11.09
C ASP A 84 -14.01 -6.37 9.60
N PHE A 85 -14.92 -5.74 8.85
CA PHE A 85 -14.71 -5.45 7.44
C PHE A 85 -13.49 -4.55 7.21
N PHE A 86 -13.34 -3.45 7.95
CA PHE A 86 -12.20 -2.54 7.78
C PHE A 86 -10.87 -3.15 8.18
N VAL A 87 -10.82 -3.86 9.32
CA VAL A 87 -9.62 -4.56 9.79
C VAL A 87 -9.19 -5.62 8.77
N HIS A 88 -10.15 -6.42 8.27
CA HIS A 88 -9.88 -7.43 7.26
C HIS A 88 -9.35 -6.81 5.96
N MET A 89 -10.01 -5.75 5.47
CA MET A 89 -9.63 -5.07 4.24
C MET A 89 -8.22 -4.49 4.32
N LYS A 90 -7.90 -3.79 5.41
CA LYS A 90 -6.54 -3.26 5.66
C LYS A 90 -5.50 -4.39 5.60
N LYS A 91 -5.76 -5.51 6.29
CA LYS A 91 -4.87 -6.68 6.33
C LYS A 91 -4.64 -7.28 4.93
N VAL A 92 -5.71 -7.51 4.17
CA VAL A 92 -5.62 -8.08 2.81
C VAL A 92 -4.82 -7.16 1.89
N TYR A 93 -5.03 -5.85 2.00
CA TYR A 93 -4.34 -4.87 1.16
C TYR A 93 -2.85 -4.74 1.47
N MET A 94 -2.49 -4.70 2.75
CA MET A 94 -1.08 -4.74 3.18
C MET A 94 -0.38 -5.99 2.66
N ARG A 95 -1.02 -7.15 2.83
CA ARG A 95 -0.48 -8.43 2.33
C ARG A 95 -0.26 -8.42 0.83
N LYS A 96 -1.23 -7.89 0.06
CA LYS A 96 -1.13 -7.81 -1.39
C LYS A 96 -0.02 -6.88 -1.85
N LEU A 97 0.06 -5.66 -1.29
CA LEU A 97 1.11 -4.70 -1.59
C LEU A 97 2.50 -5.30 -1.30
N TYR A 98 2.67 -5.93 -0.14
CA TYR A 98 3.91 -6.58 0.22
C TYR A 98 4.24 -7.75 -0.72
N GLY A 99 3.28 -8.64 -0.99
CA GLY A 99 3.46 -9.82 -1.83
C GLY A 99 3.87 -9.47 -3.26
N ASP A 100 3.18 -8.50 -3.88
CA ASP A 100 3.48 -8.05 -5.24
C ASP A 100 4.89 -7.41 -5.29
N LEU A 101 5.25 -6.59 -4.30
CA LEU A 101 6.59 -5.99 -4.20
C LEU A 101 7.67 -7.05 -3.95
N TYR A 102 7.34 -8.10 -3.19
CA TYR A 102 8.28 -9.18 -2.86
C TYR A 102 8.60 -9.98 -4.12
N GLN A 103 7.58 -10.38 -4.88
CA GLN A 103 7.76 -11.02 -6.19
C GLN A 103 8.57 -10.14 -7.14
N TYR A 104 8.30 -8.83 -7.12
CA TYR A 104 9.01 -7.87 -7.93
C TYR A 104 10.51 -7.81 -7.61
N CYS A 105 10.85 -7.70 -6.33
CA CYS A 105 12.23 -7.74 -5.84
C CYS A 105 12.90 -9.07 -6.22
N GLY A 106 12.17 -10.18 -6.16
CA GLY A 106 12.66 -11.50 -6.52
C GLY A 106 13.13 -11.60 -7.96
N ASN A 107 12.35 -11.05 -8.88
CA ASN A 107 12.73 -11.03 -10.30
C ASN A 107 14.00 -10.22 -10.55
N ILE A 108 14.21 -9.11 -9.83
CA ILE A 108 15.44 -8.32 -9.92
C ILE A 108 16.63 -9.11 -9.37
N ILE A 109 16.45 -9.76 -8.22
CA ILE A 109 17.46 -10.59 -7.59
C ILE A 109 17.87 -11.75 -8.51
N ASP A 110 16.90 -12.43 -9.13
CA ASP A 110 17.17 -13.56 -10.02
C ASP A 110 18.01 -13.14 -11.24
N ASN A 111 17.76 -11.95 -11.80
CA ASN A 111 18.55 -11.42 -12.89
C ASN A 111 19.95 -10.95 -12.45
N ALA A 112 20.09 -10.39 -11.24
CA ALA A 112 21.41 -10.09 -10.67
C ALA A 112 22.22 -11.38 -10.46
N LEU A 113 21.62 -12.41 -9.87
CA LEU A 113 22.26 -13.71 -9.63
C LEU A 113 22.57 -14.49 -10.92
N ALA A 114 21.98 -14.12 -12.05
CA ALA A 114 22.31 -14.71 -13.35
C ALA A 114 23.68 -14.24 -13.87
N ILE A 115 24.18 -13.09 -13.41
CA ILE A 115 25.44 -12.47 -13.86
C ILE A 115 26.46 -12.28 -12.74
N GLU A 116 26.06 -12.43 -11.48
CA GLU A 116 26.93 -12.37 -10.32
C GLU A 116 27.90 -13.57 -10.28
N ASP A 117 29.18 -13.29 -10.03
CA ASP A 117 30.20 -14.30 -9.82
C ASP A 117 30.11 -14.82 -8.36
N LEU A 118 29.37 -15.90 -8.15
CA LEU A 118 29.19 -16.50 -6.83
C LEU A 118 30.43 -17.27 -6.34
N PRO A 119 30.73 -17.25 -5.02
CA PRO A 119 31.75 -18.09 -4.43
C PRO A 119 31.52 -19.59 -4.72
N PRO A 120 32.56 -20.42 -4.89
CA PRO A 120 32.42 -21.84 -5.25
C PRO A 120 31.60 -22.68 -4.26
N ASN A 121 31.47 -22.23 -3.01
CA ASN A 121 30.77 -22.90 -1.93
C ASN A 121 29.39 -22.30 -1.61
N GLN A 122 28.88 -21.40 -2.45
CA GLN A 122 27.60 -20.74 -2.24
C GLN A 122 26.59 -21.12 -3.33
N THR A 123 25.39 -21.53 -2.91
CA THR A 123 24.28 -21.80 -3.84
C THR A 123 23.56 -20.50 -4.25
N LYS A 124 22.83 -20.54 -5.37
CA LYS A 124 22.02 -19.40 -5.81
C LYS A 124 20.90 -19.09 -4.83
N GLU A 125 20.35 -20.12 -4.21
CA GLU A 125 19.28 -20.03 -3.21
C GLU A 125 19.79 -19.33 -1.95
N GLU A 126 20.96 -19.70 -1.44
CA GLU A 126 21.61 -19.02 -0.31
C GLU A 126 21.91 -17.54 -0.63
N ALA A 127 22.39 -17.27 -1.85
CA ALA A 127 22.64 -15.90 -2.30
C ALA A 127 21.33 -15.09 -2.42
N LYS A 128 20.25 -15.72 -2.89
CA LYS A 128 18.91 -15.11 -2.97
C LYS A 128 18.37 -14.76 -1.59
N VAL A 129 18.44 -15.68 -0.63
CA VAL A 129 18.03 -15.43 0.76
C VAL A 129 18.83 -14.27 1.36
N ARG A 130 20.15 -14.22 1.14
CA ARG A 130 21.00 -13.11 1.57
C ARG A 130 20.58 -11.78 0.95
N LYS A 131 20.23 -11.76 -0.35
CA LYS A 131 19.79 -10.53 -1.03
C LYS A 131 18.43 -10.02 -0.55
N TYR A 132 17.62 -10.88 0.07
CA TYR A 132 16.41 -10.51 0.80
C TYR A 132 16.64 -10.11 2.26
N ALA A 133 17.88 -10.16 2.77
CA ALA A 133 18.16 -9.90 4.18
C ALA A 133 17.53 -8.59 4.67
N GLY A 134 16.80 -8.70 5.78
CA GLY A 134 15.99 -7.62 6.38
C GLY A 134 14.50 -7.71 6.04
N SER A 135 14.13 -8.26 4.89
CA SER A 135 12.72 -8.42 4.49
C SER A 135 12.09 -9.66 5.10
N LYS A 136 10.82 -9.57 5.50
CA LYS A 136 10.03 -10.73 5.94
C LYS A 136 9.77 -11.68 4.75
N PRO A 137 9.91 -13.00 4.90
CA PRO A 137 9.55 -13.94 3.84
C PRO A 137 8.06 -13.84 3.50
N TYR A 138 7.72 -13.97 2.22
CA TYR A 138 6.33 -14.06 1.75
C TYR A 138 5.98 -15.52 1.40
N PRO A 139 5.22 -16.26 2.24
CA PRO A 139 4.97 -17.69 2.05
C PRO A 139 3.96 -18.04 0.93
N GLY A 140 3.61 -17.12 0.01
CA GLY A 140 2.59 -17.38 -1.00
C GLY A 140 1.18 -17.43 -0.43
N ASP A 141 0.21 -17.93 -1.20
CA ASP A 141 -1.23 -17.96 -0.86
C ASP A 141 -1.58 -18.82 0.38
N GLU A 142 -0.59 -19.42 1.04
CA GLU A 142 -0.78 -20.05 2.34
C GLU A 142 -1.01 -18.97 3.39
N GLU A 143 -2.25 -18.92 3.87
CA GLU A 143 -2.80 -18.04 4.89
C GLU A 143 -2.19 -18.30 6.29
N ASN A 144 -0.86 -18.37 6.38
CA ASN A 144 -0.17 -18.35 7.65
C ASN A 144 -0.27 -16.92 8.18
N GLY A 145 -0.66 -16.78 9.46
CA GLY A 145 -0.99 -15.54 10.18
C GLY A 145 0.09 -14.44 10.25
N VAL A 146 1.00 -14.39 9.27
CA VAL A 146 1.92 -13.30 9.01
C VAL A 146 1.14 -12.07 8.60
N THR A 147 1.27 -11.02 9.41
CA THR A 147 0.82 -9.68 9.09
C THR A 147 1.98 -8.86 8.57
N TYR A 148 1.66 -7.94 7.66
CA TYR A 148 2.60 -7.00 7.09
C TYR A 148 2.16 -5.59 7.44
N ASP A 149 3.11 -4.73 7.74
CA ASP A 149 2.91 -3.32 8.00
C ASP A 149 3.70 -2.45 7.01
N MET A 150 3.56 -1.13 7.15
CA MET A 150 4.28 -0.19 6.29
C MET A 150 5.81 -0.24 6.50
N ASN A 151 6.29 -0.57 7.70
CA ASN A 151 7.74 -0.70 7.94
C ASN A 151 8.32 -1.89 7.17
N ASP A 152 7.58 -2.99 7.06
CA ASP A 152 7.94 -4.12 6.21
C ASP A 152 8.05 -3.69 4.74
N ILE A 153 7.10 -2.88 4.26
CA ILE A 153 7.10 -2.36 2.89
C ILE A 153 8.28 -1.40 2.67
N TYR A 154 8.59 -0.51 3.61
CA TYR A 154 9.78 0.36 3.55
C TYR A 154 11.08 -0.45 3.53
N THR A 155 11.15 -1.52 4.32
CA THR A 155 12.31 -2.40 4.33
C THR A 155 12.48 -3.07 2.97
N LEU A 156 11.38 -3.58 2.41
CA LEU A 156 11.41 -4.26 1.13
C LEU A 156 11.69 -3.32 -0.06
N ILE A 157 11.23 -2.06 -0.04
CA ILE A 157 11.62 -1.08 -1.07
C ILE A 157 13.10 -0.71 -0.99
N THR A 158 13.65 -0.66 0.23
CA THR A 158 15.09 -0.44 0.46
C THR A 158 15.88 -1.60 -0.13
N THR A 159 15.45 -2.84 0.18
CA THR A 159 16.03 -4.07 -0.37
C THR A 159 15.94 -4.09 -1.90
N THR A 160 14.80 -3.69 -2.47
CA THR A 160 14.61 -3.62 -3.93
C THR A 160 15.56 -2.61 -4.56
N SER A 161 15.69 -1.42 -3.98
CA SER A 161 16.56 -0.34 -4.49
C SER A 161 18.04 -0.73 -4.40
N ARG A 162 18.46 -1.38 -3.31
CA ARG A 162 19.82 -1.96 -3.19
C ARG A 162 20.10 -2.95 -4.31
N ASN A 163 19.20 -3.91 -4.54
CA ASN A 163 19.40 -4.93 -5.57
C ASN A 163 19.38 -4.33 -6.99
N LEU A 164 18.60 -3.27 -7.23
CA LEU A 164 18.69 -2.50 -8.49
C LEU A 164 20.06 -1.85 -8.67
N ARG A 165 20.62 -1.24 -7.61
CA ARG A 165 21.97 -0.63 -7.67
C ARG A 165 23.05 -1.68 -7.95
N GLU A 166 22.98 -2.83 -7.30
CA GLU A 166 23.89 -3.96 -7.55
C GLU A 166 23.78 -4.43 -9.01
N LEU A 167 22.56 -4.64 -9.51
CA LEU A 167 22.34 -5.01 -10.91
C LEU A 167 22.88 -3.96 -11.89
N ALA A 168 22.72 -2.67 -11.58
CA ALA A 168 23.29 -1.59 -12.39
C ALA A 168 24.84 -1.67 -12.41
N ASP A 169 25.48 -1.92 -11.28
CA ASP A 169 26.95 -2.07 -11.23
C ASP A 169 27.44 -3.26 -12.05
N ASP A 170 26.76 -4.40 -11.92
CA ASP A 170 27.09 -5.62 -12.64
C ASP A 170 26.95 -5.42 -14.15
N ILE A 171 25.89 -4.76 -14.60
CA ILE A 171 25.71 -4.36 -16.01
C ILE A 171 26.84 -3.40 -16.45
N GLY A 172 27.24 -2.47 -15.59
CA GLY A 172 28.35 -1.54 -15.85
C GLY A 172 29.68 -2.28 -16.06
N SER A 173 29.89 -3.40 -15.36
CA SER A 173 31.12 -4.21 -15.46
C SER A 173 31.32 -4.84 -16.85
N PHE A 174 30.24 -5.05 -17.61
CA PHE A 174 30.34 -5.58 -18.98
C PHE A 174 31.19 -4.68 -19.88
N LYS A 175 31.18 -3.36 -19.67
CA LYS A 175 32.02 -2.44 -20.44
C LYS A 175 33.49 -2.82 -20.39
N ASN A 176 34.02 -3.07 -19.19
CA ASN A 176 35.42 -3.46 -19.01
C ASN A 176 35.72 -4.84 -19.65
N ARG A 177 34.78 -5.79 -19.54
CA ARG A 177 34.90 -7.13 -20.15
C ARG A 177 34.93 -7.05 -21.68
N ILE A 178 34.05 -6.23 -22.26
CA ILE A 178 33.97 -5.98 -23.70
C ILE A 178 35.23 -5.26 -24.22
N ASP A 179 35.65 -4.19 -23.55
CA ASP A 179 36.83 -3.41 -23.96
C ASP A 179 38.11 -4.28 -23.91
N SER A 180 38.24 -5.14 -22.90
CA SER A 180 39.33 -6.12 -22.80
C SER A 180 39.28 -7.17 -23.91
N ALA A 181 38.09 -7.68 -24.25
CA ALA A 181 37.92 -8.64 -25.35
C ALA A 181 38.24 -8.00 -26.71
N LYS A 182 37.80 -6.77 -26.97
CA LYS A 182 38.14 -5.99 -28.18
C LYS A 182 39.64 -5.74 -28.31
N ALA A 183 40.32 -5.42 -27.21
CA ALA A 183 41.78 -5.26 -27.22
C ALA A 183 42.52 -6.56 -27.55
N LYS A 184 42.00 -7.72 -27.11
CA LYS A 184 42.54 -9.04 -27.48
C LYS A 184 42.26 -9.37 -28.94
N GLU A 185 41.06 -9.09 -29.44
CA GLU A 185 40.73 -9.26 -30.85
C GLU A 185 41.67 -8.45 -31.77
N ALA A 186 41.92 -7.19 -31.42
CA ALA A 186 42.86 -6.32 -32.15
C ALA A 186 44.30 -6.87 -32.18
N ARG A 187 44.67 -7.71 -31.21
CA ARG A 187 45.96 -8.41 -31.15
C ARG A 187 45.97 -9.75 -31.91
N GLY A 188 44.89 -10.10 -32.59
CA GLY A 188 44.76 -11.32 -33.39
C GLY A 188 44.21 -12.53 -32.63
N PHE A 189 43.70 -12.36 -31.39
CA PHE A 189 43.04 -13.46 -30.68
C PHE A 189 41.63 -13.69 -31.25
N SER A 190 41.24 -14.95 -31.43
CA SER A 190 39.90 -15.32 -31.90
C SER A 190 38.86 -15.23 -30.78
N VAL A 191 38.40 -14.01 -30.49
CA VAL A 191 37.42 -13.72 -29.42
C VAL A 191 36.17 -12.97 -29.90
N GLY A 192 35.95 -12.85 -31.21
CA GLY A 192 34.80 -12.13 -31.79
C GLY A 192 33.44 -12.63 -31.27
N ASN A 193 33.23 -13.95 -31.18
CA ASN A 193 32.00 -14.52 -30.62
C ASN A 193 31.76 -14.12 -29.15
N LEU A 194 32.82 -14.00 -28.36
CA LEU A 194 32.72 -13.56 -26.97
C LEU A 194 32.26 -12.11 -26.89
N ILE A 195 32.78 -11.23 -27.76
CA ILE A 195 32.39 -9.82 -27.82
C ILE A 195 30.90 -9.70 -28.12
N VAL A 196 30.42 -10.38 -29.17
CA VAL A 196 28.99 -10.37 -29.55
C VAL A 196 28.10 -10.87 -28.41
N ASN A 197 28.52 -11.93 -27.72
CA ASN A 197 27.77 -12.46 -26.58
C ASN A 197 27.71 -11.48 -25.41
N LEU A 198 28.82 -10.83 -25.07
CA LEU A 198 28.87 -9.84 -23.99
C LEU A 198 28.03 -8.61 -24.30
N GLU A 199 28.12 -8.08 -25.52
CA GLU A 199 27.31 -6.93 -25.96
C GLU A 199 25.81 -7.26 -25.96
N GLY A 200 25.43 -8.44 -26.46
CA GLY A 200 24.04 -8.90 -26.45
C GLY A 200 23.48 -9.07 -25.03
N GLN A 201 24.26 -9.66 -24.12
CA GLN A 201 23.85 -9.80 -22.71
C GLN A 201 23.73 -8.44 -22.02
N GLN A 202 24.70 -7.54 -22.21
CA GLN A 202 24.66 -6.19 -21.64
C GLN A 202 23.41 -5.43 -22.11
N GLN A 203 23.10 -5.48 -23.41
CA GLN A 203 21.92 -4.82 -23.97
C GLN A 203 20.62 -5.39 -23.39
N LYS A 204 20.50 -6.72 -23.30
CA LYS A 204 19.33 -7.39 -22.73
C LYS A 204 19.09 -6.94 -21.28
N LEU A 205 20.13 -7.00 -20.44
CA LEU A 205 20.01 -6.64 -19.03
C LEU A 205 19.73 -5.15 -18.83
N THR A 206 20.30 -4.29 -19.68
CA THR A 206 20.01 -2.84 -19.68
C THR A 206 18.53 -2.56 -19.95
N LEU A 207 17.92 -3.29 -20.89
CA LEU A 207 16.49 -3.18 -21.20
C LEU A 207 15.64 -3.68 -20.04
N GLU A 208 15.97 -4.84 -19.47
CA GLU A 208 15.27 -5.41 -18.31
C GLU A 208 15.34 -4.47 -17.11
N PHE A 209 16.53 -3.95 -16.79
CA PHE A 209 16.76 -2.95 -15.74
C PHE A 209 15.89 -1.70 -15.93
N THR A 210 15.89 -1.12 -17.13
CA THR A 210 15.05 0.05 -17.42
C THR A 210 13.57 -0.28 -17.25
N GLY A 211 13.16 -1.48 -17.69
CA GLY A 211 11.82 -2.00 -17.43
C GLY A 211 11.51 -2.13 -15.94
N TYR A 212 12.47 -2.55 -15.11
CA TYR A 212 12.29 -2.65 -13.67
C TYR A 212 12.14 -1.29 -12.98
N VAL A 213 12.86 -0.27 -13.42
CA VAL A 213 12.66 1.09 -12.86
C VAL A 213 11.24 1.59 -13.17
N VAL A 214 10.84 1.51 -14.44
CA VAL A 214 9.53 2.02 -14.90
C VAL A 214 8.36 1.27 -14.26
N ARG A 215 8.43 -0.06 -14.21
CA ARG A 215 7.36 -0.87 -13.61
C ARG A 215 7.26 -0.66 -12.10
N LEU A 216 8.37 -0.42 -11.39
CA LEU A 216 8.34 -0.14 -9.95
C LEU A 216 7.64 1.19 -9.66
N ALA A 217 8.00 2.24 -10.39
CA ALA A 217 7.34 3.55 -10.27
C ALA A 217 5.83 3.45 -10.55
N LYS A 218 5.45 2.73 -11.62
CA LYS A 218 4.04 2.49 -11.96
C LYS A 218 3.31 1.68 -10.89
N PHE A 219 3.95 0.64 -10.36
CA PHE A 219 3.40 -0.19 -9.28
C PHE A 219 3.10 0.66 -8.04
N LEU A 220 4.03 1.51 -7.61
CA LEU A 220 3.85 2.38 -6.45
C LEU A 220 2.72 3.39 -6.69
N ASP A 221 2.66 4.02 -7.87
CA ASP A 221 1.59 4.97 -8.20
C ASP A 221 0.20 4.29 -8.24
N GLN A 222 0.11 3.08 -8.81
CA GLN A 222 -1.12 2.28 -8.77
C GLN A 222 -1.56 1.98 -7.35
N ASN A 223 -0.62 1.66 -6.45
CA ASN A 223 -0.92 1.38 -5.05
C ASN A 223 -1.30 2.64 -4.26
N LYS A 224 -0.73 3.80 -4.59
CA LYS A 224 -1.18 5.11 -4.07
C LYS A 224 -2.62 5.43 -4.46
N ASN A 225 -2.97 5.19 -5.73
CA ASN A 225 -4.35 5.37 -6.19
C ASN A 225 -5.29 4.35 -5.55
N PHE A 226 -4.81 3.13 -5.33
CA PHE A 226 -5.56 2.10 -4.63
C PHE A 226 -5.83 2.46 -3.16
N SER A 227 -4.82 2.84 -2.38
CA SER A 227 -4.99 3.24 -0.97
C SER A 227 -5.96 4.41 -0.81
N SER A 228 -5.95 5.35 -1.77
CA SER A 228 -6.91 6.46 -1.81
C SER A 228 -8.36 5.97 -2.01
N ARG A 229 -8.58 5.00 -2.90
CA ARG A 229 -9.91 4.38 -3.09
C ARG A 229 -10.37 3.62 -1.85
N CYS A 230 -9.46 2.90 -1.19
CA CYS A 230 -9.76 2.18 0.05
C CYS A 230 -10.20 3.15 1.14
N LEU A 231 -9.45 4.24 1.35
CA LEU A 231 -9.79 5.25 2.34
C LEU A 231 -11.15 5.88 2.04
N ASN A 232 -11.41 6.26 0.78
CA ASN A 232 -12.70 6.84 0.40
C ASN A 232 -13.85 5.86 0.65
N ARG A 233 -13.64 4.55 0.47
CA ARG A 233 -14.66 3.54 0.78
C ARG A 233 -14.95 3.48 2.28
N ILE A 234 -13.93 3.51 3.12
CA ILE A 234 -14.10 3.58 4.59
C ILE A 234 -14.88 4.84 4.96
N LYS A 235 -14.47 6.00 4.43
CA LYS A 235 -15.16 7.28 4.69
C LYS A 235 -16.64 7.23 4.35
N MET A 236 -17.01 6.71 3.17
CA MET A 236 -18.41 6.62 2.77
C MET A 236 -19.24 5.77 3.73
N ILE A 237 -18.73 4.59 4.10
CA ILE A 237 -19.39 3.70 5.05
C ILE A 237 -19.50 4.37 6.42
N SER A 238 -18.43 5.02 6.89
CA SER A 238 -18.46 5.77 8.15
C SER A 238 -19.43 6.96 8.14
N THR A 239 -19.65 7.62 7.01
CA THR A 239 -20.64 8.72 6.89
C THR A 239 -22.07 8.23 6.66
N GLU A 240 -22.27 6.99 6.20
CA GLU A 240 -23.60 6.36 6.15
C GLU A 240 -24.10 6.02 7.56
N ILE A 241 -23.20 5.93 8.55
CA ILE A 241 -23.50 5.87 9.98
C ILE A 241 -23.76 7.30 10.47
N VAL A 242 -24.92 7.84 10.11
CA VAL A 242 -25.34 9.16 10.60
C VAL A 242 -25.72 9.01 12.07
N THR A 243 -25.01 9.70 12.95
CA THR A 243 -25.38 9.79 14.37
C THR A 243 -26.76 10.44 14.52
N ALA A 244 -27.50 10.14 15.59
CA ALA A 244 -28.80 10.79 15.84
C ALA A 244 -28.70 12.33 15.86
N GLU A 245 -27.55 12.88 16.27
CA GLU A 245 -27.24 14.31 16.24
C GLU A 245 -27.03 14.85 14.82
N GLU A 246 -26.35 14.12 13.94
CA GLU A 246 -26.19 14.53 12.53
C GLU A 246 -27.50 14.40 11.75
N LEU A 247 -28.36 13.45 12.13
CA LEU A 247 -29.71 13.32 11.58
C LEU A 247 -30.59 14.50 12.02
N GLN A 248 -30.51 14.90 13.30
CA GLN A 248 -31.17 16.10 13.82
C GLN A 248 -30.67 17.39 13.14
N GLN A 249 -29.36 17.55 12.97
CA GLN A 249 -28.80 18.72 12.28
C GLN A 249 -29.21 18.77 10.80
N ALA A 250 -29.29 17.62 10.13
CA ALA A 250 -29.79 17.54 8.76
C ALA A 250 -31.30 17.86 8.66
N GLU A 251 -32.11 17.43 9.64
CA GLU A 251 -33.54 17.76 9.73
C GLU A 251 -33.77 19.25 10.05
N GLU A 252 -33.00 19.83 10.96
CA GLU A 252 -33.04 21.27 11.30
C GLU A 252 -32.63 22.15 10.11
N ALA A 253 -31.59 21.74 9.37
CA ALA A 253 -31.16 22.43 8.16
C ALA A 253 -32.21 22.37 7.03
N GLN A 254 -33.01 21.30 6.95
CA GLN A 254 -34.12 21.19 5.99
C GLN A 254 -35.36 21.98 6.42
N GLN A 255 -35.65 22.10 7.72
CA GLN A 255 -36.75 22.93 8.22
C GLN A 255 -36.49 24.44 8.03
N GLN A 256 -35.24 24.88 8.09
CA GLN A 256 -34.86 26.27 7.84
C GLN A 256 -34.88 26.66 6.34
N GLN A 257 -35.02 25.70 5.43
CA GLN A 257 -35.11 25.94 3.98
C GLN A 257 -36.52 25.82 3.41
N GLN A 258 -37.56 25.56 4.21
CA GLN A 258 -38.94 25.69 3.73
C GLN A 258 -39.31 27.18 3.60
N PRO A 259 -39.58 27.68 2.38
CA PRO A 259 -40.07 29.05 2.22
C PRO A 259 -41.46 29.14 2.86
N ALA A 260 -41.66 30.16 3.70
CA ALA A 260 -42.95 30.50 4.27
C ALA A 260 -44.02 30.50 3.16
N GLN A 261 -45.07 29.70 3.35
CA GLN A 261 -46.23 29.70 2.46
C GLN A 261 -46.71 31.15 2.28
N PRO A 262 -46.86 31.64 1.04
CA PRO A 262 -47.32 32.99 0.82
C PRO A 262 -48.75 33.12 1.35
N ALA A 263 -48.96 34.12 2.20
CA ALA A 263 -50.25 34.48 2.76
C ALA A 263 -51.29 34.61 1.64
N GLN A 264 -52.44 33.95 1.82
CA GLN A 264 -53.58 34.07 0.92
C GLN A 264 -54.01 35.55 0.82
N PRO A 265 -54.26 36.07 -0.38
CA PRO A 265 -54.69 37.46 -0.54
C PRO A 265 -56.10 37.64 0.04
N GLU A 266 -56.24 38.64 0.91
CA GLU A 266 -57.51 39.12 1.47
C GLU A 266 -58.52 39.40 0.35
N GLN A 267 -59.71 38.83 0.48
CA GLN A 267 -60.86 39.14 -0.37
C GLN A 267 -61.28 40.61 -0.16
N PRO A 268 -61.48 41.39 -1.23
CA PRO A 268 -61.98 42.74 -1.09
C PRO A 268 -63.45 42.73 -0.66
N ALA A 269 -63.75 43.52 0.38
CA ALA A 269 -65.08 43.73 0.91
C ALA A 269 -66.05 44.20 -0.19
N GLN A 270 -67.17 43.48 -0.31
CA GLN A 270 -68.27 43.88 -1.19
C GLN A 270 -68.98 45.11 -0.62
N PRO A 271 -69.30 46.13 -1.43
CA PRO A 271 -70.06 47.28 -0.98
C PRO A 271 -71.54 46.90 -0.85
N SER A 272 -72.12 47.28 0.28
CA SER A 272 -73.54 47.11 0.59
C SER A 272 -74.41 47.91 -0.36
N ALA A 273 -75.44 47.28 -0.90
CA ALA A 273 -76.61 47.89 -1.52
C ALA A 273 -77.87 47.29 -0.90
#